data_AF-A0A173R4S9-F1
#
_entry.id   AF-A0A173R4S9-F1
#
_cell.length_a   1.000
_cell.length_b   1.000
_cell.length_c   1.000
_cell.angle_alpha   90.00
_cell.angle_beta   90.00
_cell.angle_gamma   90.00
#
_symmetry.space_group_name_H-M   'P 1'
#
loop_
_entity.id
_entity.type
_entity.pdbx_description
1 polymer ?
#
loop_
_entity_poly.entity_id
_entity_poly.type
_entity_poly.pdbx_seq_one_letter_code
_entity_poly.pdbx_strand_id
1 'polypeptide(L)'
;MKFKFQWINKIVEKLPEELKEKRKAEIGSCFTGTKKQLDEKVRKSLYEQVKIISVATVIFLIVLFLTIIFYISQDRRILITRDETGGEVTEQQIRIKTKNDDDIYTLEIHPKGYTKSQITQAFDRGEAYLRKHLVAKNKSLNEVERNLEMPVKIPGENIAVQWQSDDPTVIDEEGNVFSKNVKKDYLLNLDARMECQGEVRILKIPVCVVPGNSGKKVSEKQKIIADLKKLEEKHITKEQFYLPDVIRQGRLLPAENESHIPAILFLGIAVIIFFWYHENEKYKEQRIQTLEQSMVEYPQIIEHLILFLGTGMSVVAALEAVATEYEKEQRRGNKKEIFVYEQIKKTCRQISFGVPQTKAFGEMGKKIGLSSYQKLSVLLVQSITRGSTDLFLRLKEEEEGAFFEKKEHAKRKGEQASTKLLAPMMVMLVVILVLLMFPALSTFS
;
A
#
# COMPACT_ATOMS: atom_id res chain seq x y z
N MET A 1 37.31 3.54 19.55
CA MET A 1 36.37 4.15 18.58
C MET A 1 35.18 4.73 19.35
N LYS A 2 34.88 6.04 19.26
CA LYS A 2 33.78 6.64 20.04
C LYS A 2 32.42 6.33 19.39
N PHE A 3 31.69 5.37 19.95
CA PHE A 3 30.30 5.08 19.58
C PHE A 3 29.40 6.28 19.98
N LYS A 4 28.68 6.87 19.02
CA LYS A 4 27.93 8.14 19.20
C LYS A 4 26.73 8.03 20.16
N PHE A 5 26.13 6.85 20.33
CA PHE A 5 24.93 6.67 21.14
C PHE A 5 25.20 5.71 22.31
N GLN A 6 25.36 6.25 23.52
CA GLN A 6 25.69 5.46 24.71
C GLN A 6 24.58 4.47 25.13
N TRP A 7 23.32 4.76 24.80
CA TRP A 7 22.19 3.87 25.11
C TRP A 7 22.18 2.60 24.25
N ILE A 8 22.56 2.69 22.97
CA ILE A 8 22.71 1.54 22.06
C ILE A 8 23.79 0.57 22.60
N ASN A 9 24.88 1.10 23.16
CA ASN A 9 25.91 0.28 23.80
C ASN A 9 25.38 -0.53 24.99
N LYS A 10 24.53 0.07 25.83
CA LYS A 10 23.88 -0.65 26.95
C LYS A 10 22.96 -1.77 26.45
N ILE A 11 22.26 -1.54 25.33
CA ILE A 11 21.41 -2.58 24.72
C ILE A 11 22.26 -3.72 24.15
N VAL A 12 23.35 -3.41 23.44
CA VAL A 12 24.29 -4.42 22.91
C VAL A 12 24.92 -5.25 24.03
N GLU A 13 25.25 -4.63 25.17
CA GLU A 13 25.78 -5.35 26.34
C GLU A 13 24.74 -6.30 26.96
N LYS A 14 23.46 -5.93 26.95
CA LYS A 14 22.34 -6.75 27.44
C LYS A 14 21.80 -7.79 26.44
N LEU A 15 22.32 -7.86 25.21
CA LEU A 15 21.89 -8.87 24.25
C LEU A 15 22.16 -10.29 24.76
N PRO A 16 21.32 -11.29 24.41
CA PRO A 16 21.52 -12.68 24.80
C PRO A 16 22.90 -13.18 24.36
N GLU A 17 23.57 -13.94 25.22
CA GLU A 17 24.90 -14.49 24.91
C GLU A 17 24.88 -15.44 23.71
N GLU A 18 23.78 -16.17 23.47
CA GLU A 18 23.60 -17.00 22.27
C GLU A 18 23.74 -16.20 20.97
N LEU A 19 23.22 -14.97 20.95
CA LEU A 19 23.22 -14.10 19.77
C LEU A 19 24.63 -13.53 19.54
N LYS A 20 25.34 -13.21 20.63
CA LYS A 20 26.74 -12.78 20.58
C LYS A 20 27.65 -13.92 20.10
N GLU A 21 27.47 -15.12 20.62
CA GLU A 21 28.26 -16.30 20.23
C GLU A 21 27.97 -16.72 18.79
N LYS A 22 26.70 -16.71 18.34
CA LYS A 22 26.37 -16.95 16.93
C LYS A 22 27.05 -15.94 16.02
N ARG A 23 27.00 -14.64 16.37
CA ARG A 23 27.64 -13.58 15.59
C ARG A 23 29.16 -13.69 15.58
N LYS A 24 29.74 -14.09 16.71
CA LYS A 24 31.17 -14.35 16.87
C LYS A 24 31.62 -15.59 16.09
N ALA A 25 30.78 -16.61 15.97
CA ALA A 25 31.04 -17.77 15.10
C ALA A 25 30.99 -17.37 13.62
N GLU A 26 29.97 -16.61 13.21
CA GLU A 26 29.84 -16.09 11.84
C GLU A 26 31.05 -15.24 11.44
N ILE A 27 31.38 -14.20 12.21
CA ILE A 27 32.50 -13.30 11.93
C ILE A 27 33.84 -14.00 12.14
N GLY A 28 33.96 -14.81 13.20
CA GLY A 28 35.19 -15.51 13.58
C GLY A 28 35.63 -16.53 12.55
N SER A 29 34.67 -17.15 11.84
CA SER A 29 34.98 -18.15 10.80
C SER A 29 35.81 -17.58 9.64
N CYS A 30 35.70 -16.28 9.35
CA CYS A 30 36.46 -15.61 8.29
C CYS A 30 37.40 -14.50 8.82
N PHE A 31 37.72 -14.50 10.11
CA PHE A 31 38.54 -13.44 10.72
C PHE A 31 39.95 -13.92 11.11
N THR A 32 40.95 -13.13 10.74
CA THR A 32 42.38 -13.49 10.87
C THR A 32 43.07 -12.77 12.03
N GLY A 33 42.44 -11.75 12.62
CA GLY A 33 43.01 -10.94 13.72
C GLY A 33 43.03 -11.62 15.10
N THR A 34 43.32 -10.81 16.13
CA THR A 34 43.36 -11.23 17.55
C THR A 34 41.96 -11.40 18.14
N LYS A 35 41.83 -12.15 19.25
CA LYS A 35 40.55 -12.30 19.97
C LYS A 35 39.93 -10.94 20.33
N LYS A 36 40.75 -9.99 20.81
CA LYS A 36 40.30 -8.63 21.14
C LYS A 36 39.74 -7.89 19.92
N GLN A 37 40.38 -7.99 18.76
CA GLN A 37 39.89 -7.37 17.52
C GLN A 37 38.63 -8.06 16.98
N LEU A 38 38.50 -9.38 17.18
CA LEU A 38 37.28 -10.12 16.85
C LEU A 38 36.12 -9.62 17.71
N ASP A 39 36.31 -9.53 19.02
CA ASP A 39 35.30 -9.05 19.96
C ASP A 39 34.91 -7.59 19.66
N GLU A 40 35.88 -6.73 19.29
CA GLU A 40 35.59 -5.36 18.86
C GLU A 40 34.79 -5.31 17.55
N LYS A 41 35.11 -6.17 16.57
CA LYS A 41 34.39 -6.26 15.29
C LYS A 41 32.98 -6.81 15.48
N VAL A 42 32.80 -7.81 16.34
CA VAL A 42 31.49 -8.37 16.72
C VAL A 42 30.66 -7.28 17.41
N ARG A 43 31.24 -6.58 18.39
CA ARG A 43 30.57 -5.48 19.10
C ARG A 43 30.15 -4.35 18.15
N LYS A 44 31.02 -3.97 17.21
CA LYS A 44 30.71 -2.96 16.19
C LYS A 44 29.58 -3.41 15.26
N SER A 45 29.58 -4.68 14.86
CA SER A 45 28.51 -5.25 14.03
C SER A 45 27.16 -5.24 14.74
N LEU A 46 27.12 -5.72 15.99
CA LEU A 46 25.91 -5.71 16.82
C LEU A 46 25.42 -4.28 17.08
N TYR A 47 26.33 -3.32 17.26
CA TYR A 47 25.97 -1.91 17.42
C TYR A 47 25.25 -1.33 16.20
N GLU A 48 25.74 -1.58 14.98
CA GLU A 48 25.06 -1.10 13.77
C GLU A 48 23.69 -1.80 13.58
N GLN A 49 23.60 -3.10 13.87
CA GLN A 49 22.33 -3.83 13.86
C GLN A 49 21.30 -3.23 14.83
N VAL A 50 21.68 -3.06 16.11
CA VAL A 50 20.79 -2.48 17.13
C VAL A 50 20.44 -1.04 16.78
N LYS A 51 21.36 -0.27 16.20
CA LYS A 51 21.08 1.09 15.75
C LYS A 51 19.98 1.14 14.69
N ILE A 52 20.07 0.32 13.64
CA ILE A 52 19.05 0.28 12.59
C ILE A 52 17.68 -0.10 13.18
N ILE A 53 17.65 -1.13 14.02
CA ILE A 53 16.42 -1.59 14.70
C ILE A 53 15.86 -0.49 15.61
N SER A 54 16.72 0.21 16.34
CA SER A 54 16.31 1.28 17.25
C SER A 54 15.71 2.48 16.50
N VAL A 55 16.21 2.79 15.31
CA VAL A 55 15.64 3.84 14.46
C VAL A 55 14.30 3.39 13.87
N ALA A 56 14.22 2.15 13.37
CA ALA A 56 12.98 1.59 12.82
C ALA A 56 11.86 1.53 13.86
N THR A 57 12.18 1.11 15.10
CA THR A 57 11.21 1.07 16.21
C THR A 57 10.73 2.46 16.62
N VAL A 58 11.60 3.47 16.66
CA VAL A 58 11.19 4.86 16.93
C VAL A 58 10.25 5.38 15.84
N ILE A 59 10.56 5.14 14.57
CA ILE A 59 9.68 5.53 13.45
C ILE A 59 8.33 4.83 13.58
N PHE A 60 8.32 3.53 13.87
CA PHE A 60 7.08 2.78 14.07
C PHE A 60 6.23 3.33 15.23
N LEU A 61 6.85 3.68 16.36
CA LEU A 61 6.15 4.30 17.48
C LEU A 61 5.58 5.68 17.13
N ILE A 62 6.29 6.48 16.32
CA ILE A 62 5.78 7.77 15.84
C ILE A 62 4.56 7.55 14.94
N VAL A 63 4.61 6.61 14.01
CA VAL A 63 3.47 6.27 13.14
C VAL A 63 2.28 5.78 13.96
N LEU A 64 2.53 4.88 14.93
CA LEU A 64 1.49 4.40 15.83
C LEU A 64 0.85 5.56 16.62
N PHE A 65 1.67 6.46 17.17
CA PHE A 65 1.19 7.63 17.89
C PHE A 65 0.36 8.57 17.00
N LEU A 66 0.80 8.82 15.76
CA LEU A 66 0.04 9.61 14.78
C LEU A 66 -1.28 8.93 14.41
N THR A 67 -1.32 7.61 14.26
CA THR A 67 -2.57 6.88 13.98
C THR A 67 -3.53 6.93 15.15
N ILE A 68 -3.02 6.90 16.39
CA ILE A 68 -3.84 7.05 17.61
C ILE A 68 -4.36 8.48 17.72
N ILE A 69 -3.53 9.49 17.49
CA ILE A 69 -3.97 10.89 17.44
C ILE A 69 -5.04 11.05 16.37
N PHE A 70 -4.82 10.52 15.17
CA PHE A 70 -5.79 10.59 14.08
C PHE A 70 -7.12 9.93 14.49
N TYR A 71 -7.07 8.73 15.08
CA TYR A 71 -8.24 8.01 15.59
C TYR A 71 -8.99 8.76 16.70
N ILE A 72 -8.27 9.48 17.57
CA ILE A 72 -8.87 10.31 18.64
C ILE A 72 -9.40 11.65 18.07
N SER A 73 -8.72 12.21 17.08
CA SER A 73 -9.07 13.48 16.42
C SER A 73 -10.21 13.34 15.41
N GLN A 74 -10.53 12.12 14.99
CA GLN A 74 -11.70 11.83 14.17
C GLN A 74 -12.93 12.10 15.04
N ASP A 75 -13.42 13.35 14.95
CA ASP A 75 -14.61 13.82 15.65
C ASP A 75 -15.75 12.85 15.33
N ARG A 76 -16.24 12.13 16.34
CA ARG A 76 -17.28 11.09 16.17
C ARG A 76 -18.65 11.66 15.81
N ARG A 77 -18.70 12.94 15.45
CA ARG A 77 -19.92 13.63 15.04
C ARG A 77 -20.18 13.27 13.60
N ILE A 78 -21.20 12.46 13.40
CA ILE A 78 -21.77 12.17 12.08
C ILE A 78 -22.28 13.52 11.54
N LEU A 79 -21.47 14.19 10.72
CA LEU A 79 -21.86 15.40 10.02
C LEU A 79 -22.65 14.98 8.79
N ILE A 80 -23.98 14.94 8.92
CA ILE A 80 -24.87 14.75 7.78
C ILE A 80 -24.99 16.11 7.08
N THR A 81 -24.22 16.31 6.02
CA THR A 81 -24.46 17.38 5.04
C THR A 81 -25.67 16.99 4.20
N ARG A 82 -26.76 17.77 4.31
CA ARG A 82 -27.91 17.64 3.39
C ARG A 82 -27.60 18.44 2.13
N ASP A 83 -27.80 17.83 0.97
CA ASP A 83 -27.65 18.49 -0.34
C ASP A 83 -28.58 19.70 -0.48
N GLU A 84 -28.17 20.64 -1.33
CA GLU A 84 -28.91 21.86 -1.60
C GLU A 84 -30.30 21.57 -2.19
N THR A 85 -31.19 22.56 -2.01
CA THR A 85 -32.60 22.61 -2.39
C THR A 85 -32.94 21.80 -3.65
N GLY A 86 -33.80 20.79 -3.50
CA GLY A 86 -34.37 20.02 -4.62
C GLY A 86 -33.77 18.63 -4.87
N GLY A 87 -32.88 18.11 -4.01
CA GLY A 87 -32.29 16.76 -4.14
C GLY A 87 -33.24 15.58 -3.81
N GLU A 88 -32.83 14.37 -4.21
CA GLU A 88 -33.52 13.10 -3.92
C GLU A 88 -33.30 12.62 -2.47
N VAL A 89 -34.19 11.74 -1.98
CA VAL A 89 -34.08 11.15 -0.64
C VAL A 89 -32.82 10.27 -0.57
N THR A 90 -31.94 10.53 0.38
CA THR A 90 -30.74 9.72 0.61
C THR A 90 -30.97 8.78 1.79
N GLU A 91 -30.73 7.48 1.59
CA GLU A 91 -30.75 6.47 2.64
C GLU A 91 -29.37 6.40 3.30
N GLN A 92 -29.31 6.47 4.63
CA GLN A 92 -28.06 6.32 5.38
C GLN A 92 -28.22 5.25 6.48
N GLN A 93 -27.35 4.23 6.47
CA GLN A 93 -27.38 3.14 7.44
C GLN A 93 -26.63 3.51 8.73
N ILE A 94 -27.25 3.32 9.88
CA ILE A 94 -26.70 3.62 11.22
C ILE A 94 -26.82 2.37 12.09
N ARG A 95 -25.72 1.94 12.73
CA ARG A 95 -25.72 0.78 13.65
C ARG A 95 -25.97 1.23 15.10
N ILE A 96 -26.95 0.62 15.77
CA ILE A 96 -27.32 0.91 17.15
C ILE A 96 -26.82 -0.23 18.03
N LYS A 97 -25.90 0.10 18.95
CA LYS A 97 -25.32 -0.87 19.89
C LYS A 97 -25.98 -0.75 21.26
N THR A 98 -26.68 -1.81 21.66
CA THR A 98 -27.26 -1.95 23.01
C THR A 98 -26.43 -2.97 23.82
N LYS A 99 -26.57 -3.03 25.15
CA LYS A 99 -25.78 -3.93 26.02
C LYS A 99 -25.78 -5.41 25.60
N ASN A 100 -26.77 -5.87 24.85
CA ASN A 100 -26.94 -7.28 24.47
C ASN A 100 -27.10 -7.55 22.96
N ASP A 101 -27.17 -6.53 22.08
CA ASP A 101 -27.31 -6.78 20.63
C ASP A 101 -26.86 -5.59 19.76
N ASP A 102 -26.51 -5.88 18.50
CA ASP A 102 -26.00 -4.95 17.49
C ASP A 102 -26.91 -4.91 16.24
N ASP A 103 -27.87 -3.98 16.17
CA ASP A 103 -28.81 -3.84 15.03
C ASP A 103 -28.44 -2.69 14.07
N ILE A 104 -28.75 -2.85 12.78
CA ILE A 104 -28.53 -1.84 11.73
C ILE A 104 -29.89 -1.21 11.37
N TYR A 105 -29.98 0.13 11.43
CA TYR A 105 -31.17 0.91 11.13
C TYR A 105 -30.91 1.86 9.94
N THR A 106 -31.75 1.79 8.91
CA THR A 106 -31.66 2.69 7.74
C THR A 106 -32.50 3.95 7.98
N LEU A 107 -31.86 5.12 7.94
CA LEU A 107 -32.49 6.42 8.11
C LEU A 107 -32.70 7.07 6.73
N GLU A 108 -33.96 7.37 6.39
CA GLU A 108 -34.33 8.11 5.17
C GLU A 108 -34.26 9.63 5.42
N ILE A 109 -33.42 10.35 4.67
CA ILE A 109 -33.16 11.78 4.87
C ILE A 109 -33.82 12.59 3.75
N HIS A 110 -34.80 13.42 4.13
CA HIS A 110 -35.57 14.27 3.20
C HIS A 110 -34.94 15.68 3.02
N PRO A 111 -35.07 16.31 1.83
CA PRO A 111 -34.43 17.59 1.51
C PRO A 111 -35.02 18.80 2.26
N LYS A 112 -34.28 19.92 2.27
CA LYS A 112 -34.57 21.14 3.05
C LYS A 112 -35.86 21.84 2.59
N GLY A 113 -36.66 22.28 3.56
CA GLY A 113 -37.84 23.12 3.28
C GLY A 113 -37.56 24.63 3.20
N TYR A 114 -38.41 25.38 2.49
CA TYR A 114 -38.32 26.84 2.35
C TYR A 114 -38.68 27.55 3.67
N THR A 115 -38.02 28.68 3.95
CA THR A 115 -38.48 29.61 5.00
C THR A 115 -39.66 30.45 4.50
N LYS A 116 -40.50 31.00 5.39
CA LYS A 116 -41.68 31.82 5.02
C LYS A 116 -41.37 32.94 4.02
N SER A 117 -40.21 33.60 4.14
CA SER A 117 -39.79 34.65 3.20
C SER A 117 -39.37 34.10 1.84
N GLN A 118 -38.81 32.89 1.80
CA GLN A 118 -38.39 32.22 0.56
C GLN A 118 -39.59 31.60 -0.17
N ILE A 119 -40.62 31.16 0.57
CA ILE A 119 -41.90 30.71 -0.01
C ILE A 119 -42.52 31.84 -0.86
N THR A 120 -42.56 33.06 -0.33
CA THR A 120 -43.06 34.23 -1.08
C THR A 120 -42.26 34.46 -2.36
N GLN A 121 -40.92 34.46 -2.27
CA GLN A 121 -40.07 34.66 -3.46
C GLN A 121 -40.18 33.51 -4.47
N ALA A 122 -40.35 32.27 -4.00
CA ALA A 122 -40.57 31.12 -4.86
C ALA A 122 -41.92 31.24 -5.58
N PHE A 123 -42.98 31.70 -4.90
CA PHE A 123 -44.27 32.00 -5.55
C PHE A 123 -44.18 33.13 -6.56
N ASP A 124 -43.41 34.19 -6.29
CA ASP A 124 -43.23 35.29 -7.23
C ASP A 124 -42.48 34.83 -8.50
N ARG A 125 -41.45 34.00 -8.34
CA ARG A 125 -40.75 33.33 -9.47
C ARG A 125 -41.67 32.36 -10.20
N GLY A 126 -42.49 31.62 -9.45
CA GLY A 126 -43.46 30.69 -10.00
C GLY A 126 -44.52 31.39 -10.85
N GLU A 127 -45.08 32.50 -10.38
CA GLU A 127 -46.01 33.33 -11.14
C GLU A 127 -45.39 33.85 -12.44
N ALA A 128 -44.15 34.36 -12.38
CA ALA A 128 -43.44 34.81 -13.57
C ALA A 128 -43.21 33.66 -14.58
N TYR A 129 -42.91 32.45 -14.09
CA TYR A 129 -42.76 31.26 -14.91
C TYR A 129 -44.08 30.86 -15.57
N LEU A 130 -45.17 30.80 -14.80
CA LEU A 130 -46.50 30.45 -15.30
C LEU A 130 -46.98 31.41 -16.39
N ARG A 131 -46.85 32.72 -16.17
CA ARG A 131 -47.26 33.74 -17.17
C ARG A 131 -46.49 33.62 -18.48
N LYS A 132 -45.22 33.19 -18.43
CA LYS A 132 -44.38 33.03 -19.62
C LYS A 132 -44.69 31.74 -20.40
N HIS A 133 -44.94 30.63 -19.70
CA HIS A 133 -45.08 29.31 -20.34
C HIS A 133 -46.53 28.95 -20.65
N LEU A 134 -47.52 29.59 -20.02
CA LEU A 134 -48.95 29.32 -20.25
C LEU A 134 -49.41 29.65 -21.68
N VAL A 135 -48.83 30.67 -22.32
CA VAL A 135 -49.21 31.13 -23.68
C VAL A 135 -48.97 30.03 -24.73
N ALA A 136 -48.02 29.11 -24.47
CA ALA A 136 -47.64 28.02 -25.36
C ALA A 136 -47.38 28.50 -26.80
N LYS A 137 -48.23 28.08 -27.76
CA LYS A 137 -48.14 28.42 -29.19
C LYS A 137 -49.17 29.49 -29.63
N ASN A 138 -49.87 30.13 -28.70
CA ASN A 138 -50.87 31.17 -29.00
C ASN A 138 -50.20 32.56 -29.11
N LYS A 139 -50.87 33.53 -29.75
CA LYS A 139 -50.32 34.89 -29.91
C LYS A 139 -50.30 35.65 -28.58
N SER A 140 -51.33 35.45 -27.76
CA SER A 140 -51.43 36.00 -26.40
C SER A 140 -52.55 35.27 -25.63
N LEU A 141 -52.63 35.44 -24.30
CA LEU A 141 -53.74 34.92 -23.49
C LEU A 141 -55.09 35.58 -23.82
N ASN A 142 -55.08 36.66 -24.61
CA ASN A 142 -56.27 37.35 -25.10
C ASN A 142 -56.78 36.79 -26.45
N GLU A 143 -56.04 35.88 -27.08
CA GLU A 143 -56.41 35.22 -28.35
C GLU A 143 -55.93 33.76 -28.31
N VAL A 144 -56.68 32.91 -27.60
CA VAL A 144 -56.36 31.49 -27.43
C VAL A 144 -57.21 30.64 -28.37
N GLU A 145 -56.54 30.07 -29.38
CA GLU A 145 -57.13 29.16 -30.39
C GLU A 145 -56.73 27.70 -30.16
N ARG A 146 -55.56 27.47 -29.55
CA ARG A 146 -54.91 26.17 -29.38
C ARG A 146 -54.70 25.87 -27.90
N ASN A 147 -54.54 24.59 -27.57
CA ASN A 147 -54.30 24.12 -26.21
C ASN A 147 -53.20 24.92 -25.50
N LEU A 148 -53.45 25.24 -24.24
CA LEU A 148 -52.51 25.90 -23.35
C LEU A 148 -51.55 24.87 -22.75
N GLU A 149 -50.34 25.31 -22.40
CA GLU A 149 -49.39 24.46 -21.69
C GLU A 149 -49.52 24.78 -20.19
N MET A 150 -50.19 23.89 -19.46
CA MET A 150 -50.45 24.03 -18.03
C MET A 150 -49.43 23.22 -17.23
N PRO A 151 -48.26 23.79 -16.86
CA PRO A 151 -47.25 23.06 -16.12
C PRO A 151 -47.78 22.70 -14.72
N VAL A 152 -47.59 21.44 -14.34
CA VAL A 152 -47.97 20.89 -13.02
C VAL A 152 -46.84 21.03 -11.99
N LYS A 153 -45.59 21.19 -12.47
CA LYS A 153 -44.38 21.40 -11.66
C LYS A 153 -43.50 22.48 -12.28
N ILE A 154 -42.86 23.30 -11.45
CA ILE A 154 -41.96 24.37 -11.88
C ILE A 154 -40.50 23.86 -11.79
N PRO A 155 -39.74 23.79 -12.90
CA PRO A 155 -38.35 23.31 -12.87
C PRO A 155 -37.48 24.16 -11.94
N GLY A 156 -36.78 23.51 -11.00
CA GLY A 156 -35.88 24.18 -10.05
C GLY A 156 -36.56 24.72 -8.78
N GLU A 157 -37.88 24.56 -8.63
CA GLU A 157 -38.63 24.97 -7.44
C GLU A 157 -39.52 23.81 -6.94
N ASN A 158 -39.68 23.65 -5.63
CA ASN A 158 -40.60 22.66 -5.05
C ASN A 158 -42.04 23.21 -4.94
N ILE A 159 -42.60 23.69 -6.06
CA ILE A 159 -43.97 24.22 -6.18
C ILE A 159 -44.80 23.28 -7.05
N ALA A 160 -45.90 22.79 -6.49
CA ALA A 160 -46.93 22.09 -7.25
C ALA A 160 -47.99 23.10 -7.72
N VAL A 161 -48.42 22.98 -8.98
CA VAL A 161 -49.45 23.86 -9.55
C VAL A 161 -50.66 23.03 -9.95
N GLN A 162 -51.83 23.41 -9.43
CA GLN A 162 -53.13 22.86 -9.79
C GLN A 162 -53.92 23.92 -10.53
N TRP A 163 -54.59 23.53 -11.62
CA TRP A 163 -55.36 24.44 -12.46
C TRP A 163 -56.83 24.21 -12.26
N GLN A 164 -57.60 25.29 -12.12
CA GLN A 164 -59.05 25.26 -12.05
C GLN A 164 -59.62 26.28 -13.03
N SER A 165 -60.57 25.85 -13.86
CA SER A 165 -61.24 26.71 -14.83
C SER A 165 -62.61 27.14 -14.32
N ASP A 166 -62.96 28.42 -14.51
CA ASP A 166 -64.31 28.94 -14.21
C ASP A 166 -65.38 28.26 -15.08
N ASP A 167 -65.01 27.84 -16.31
CA ASP A 167 -65.88 27.07 -17.21
C ASP A 167 -65.10 25.88 -17.81
N PRO A 168 -65.13 24.71 -17.14
CA PRO A 168 -64.49 23.47 -17.60
C PRO A 168 -64.98 22.98 -18.97
N THR A 169 -66.11 23.50 -19.47
CA THR A 169 -66.65 23.14 -20.78
C THR A 169 -65.96 23.87 -21.94
N VAL A 170 -65.20 24.93 -21.64
CA VAL A 170 -64.46 25.75 -22.62
C VAL A 170 -62.94 25.51 -22.51
N ILE A 171 -62.39 25.40 -21.30
CA ILE A 171 -60.99 24.99 -21.05
C ILE A 171 -60.98 24.00 -19.90
N ASP A 172 -60.41 22.81 -20.08
CA ASP A 172 -60.25 21.82 -19.00
C ASP A 172 -58.97 22.04 -18.17
N GLU A 173 -58.89 21.33 -17.05
CA GLU A 173 -57.77 21.39 -16.08
C GLU A 173 -56.44 20.85 -16.65
N GLU A 174 -56.47 20.25 -17.84
CA GLU A 174 -55.33 19.69 -18.57
C GLU A 174 -54.81 20.66 -19.65
N GLY A 175 -55.49 21.80 -19.85
CA GLY A 175 -55.10 22.83 -20.81
C GLY A 175 -55.68 22.64 -22.21
N ASN A 176 -56.63 21.73 -22.41
CA ASN A 176 -57.33 21.57 -23.67
C ASN A 176 -58.40 22.65 -23.85
N VAL A 177 -58.41 23.29 -25.01
CA VAL A 177 -59.33 24.39 -25.32
C VAL A 177 -60.41 23.89 -26.29
N PHE A 178 -61.66 23.87 -25.83
CA PHE A 178 -62.82 23.42 -26.60
C PHE A 178 -63.49 24.57 -27.35
N SER A 179 -62.77 25.13 -28.31
CA SER A 179 -63.17 26.31 -29.09
C SER A 179 -64.43 26.14 -29.96
N LYS A 180 -65.09 24.97 -29.97
CA LYS A 180 -66.41 24.73 -30.61
C LYS A 180 -67.62 25.10 -29.76
N ASN A 181 -67.46 25.15 -28.44
CA ASN A 181 -68.57 25.40 -27.51
C ASN A 181 -68.92 26.90 -27.43
N VAL A 182 -68.15 27.73 -28.11
CA VAL A 182 -68.17 29.19 -27.99
C VAL A 182 -68.50 29.80 -29.36
N LYS A 183 -69.62 30.55 -29.45
CA LYS A 183 -70.09 31.18 -30.71
C LYS A 183 -69.60 32.63 -30.90
N LYS A 184 -69.04 33.22 -29.84
CA LYS A 184 -68.48 34.59 -29.75
C LYS A 184 -67.41 34.57 -28.67
N ASP A 185 -66.38 35.40 -28.78
CA ASP A 185 -65.28 35.53 -27.82
C ASP A 185 -65.77 35.39 -26.37
N TYR A 186 -65.26 34.38 -25.66
CA TYR A 186 -65.68 34.05 -24.30
C TYR A 186 -64.50 34.22 -23.36
N LEU A 187 -64.66 35.16 -22.43
CA LEU A 187 -63.69 35.48 -21.40
C LEU A 187 -63.99 34.64 -20.15
N LEU A 188 -62.99 33.88 -19.70
CA LEU A 188 -63.06 33.07 -18.49
C LEU A 188 -61.77 33.23 -17.68
N ASN A 189 -61.81 33.01 -16.36
CA ASN A 189 -60.59 33.00 -15.56
C ASN A 189 -60.13 31.56 -15.32
N LEU A 190 -58.81 31.39 -15.38
CA LEU A 190 -58.11 30.20 -14.94
C LEU A 190 -57.43 30.51 -13.62
N ASP A 191 -57.79 29.77 -12.58
CA ASP A 191 -57.22 29.86 -11.25
C ASP A 191 -56.07 28.84 -11.15
N ALA A 192 -54.83 29.35 -11.16
CA ALA A 192 -53.63 28.56 -10.91
C ALA A 192 -53.34 28.54 -9.40
N ARG A 193 -53.65 27.42 -8.74
CA ARG A 193 -53.36 27.18 -7.34
C ARG A 193 -51.94 26.64 -7.19
N MET A 194 -51.03 27.51 -6.77
CA MET A 194 -49.66 27.14 -6.43
C MET A 194 -49.60 26.72 -4.95
N GLU A 195 -49.10 25.53 -4.68
CA GLU A 195 -48.93 25.00 -3.32
C GLU A 195 -47.45 24.72 -3.04
N CYS A 196 -46.96 25.26 -1.94
CA CYS A 196 -45.60 25.05 -1.45
C CYS A 196 -45.65 24.97 0.08
N GLN A 197 -45.38 23.79 0.64
CA GLN A 197 -45.26 23.57 2.09
C GLN A 197 -46.50 23.97 2.91
N GLY A 198 -47.69 23.67 2.40
CA GLY A 198 -48.97 23.97 3.06
C GLY A 198 -49.46 25.41 2.86
N GLU A 199 -48.63 26.31 2.34
CA GLU A 199 -49.07 27.64 1.91
C GLU A 199 -49.60 27.55 0.48
N VAL A 200 -50.74 28.20 0.24
CA VAL A 200 -51.44 28.16 -1.05
C VAL A 200 -51.59 29.58 -1.57
N ARG A 201 -51.17 29.81 -2.82
CA ARG A 201 -51.41 31.06 -3.54
C ARG A 201 -52.21 30.76 -4.81
N ILE A 202 -53.38 31.39 -4.93
CA ILE A 202 -54.23 31.27 -6.12
C ILE A 202 -53.97 32.49 -7.00
N LEU A 203 -53.53 32.23 -8.23
CA LEU A 203 -53.32 33.24 -9.25
C LEU A 203 -54.46 33.18 -10.26
N LYS A 204 -55.23 34.26 -10.38
CA LYS A 204 -56.32 34.37 -11.36
C LYS A 204 -55.80 34.92 -12.68
N ILE A 205 -55.97 34.16 -13.75
CA ILE A 205 -55.50 34.52 -15.09
C ILE A 205 -56.70 34.61 -16.03
N PRO A 206 -57.09 35.82 -16.50
CA PRO A 206 -58.15 35.94 -17.50
C PRO A 206 -57.66 35.43 -18.86
N VAL A 207 -58.46 34.59 -19.51
CA VAL A 207 -58.18 34.00 -20.83
C VAL A 207 -59.39 34.21 -21.74
N CYS A 208 -59.15 34.69 -22.96
CA CYS A 208 -60.17 34.88 -23.97
C CYS A 208 -60.05 33.80 -25.06
N VAL A 209 -61.10 32.99 -25.20
CA VAL A 209 -61.14 31.88 -26.16
C VAL A 209 -61.91 32.30 -27.41
N VAL A 210 -61.29 32.11 -28.57
CA VAL A 210 -61.85 32.44 -29.90
C VAL A 210 -62.29 31.16 -30.65
N PRO A 211 -63.31 31.22 -31.54
CA PRO A 211 -63.92 30.02 -32.13
C PRO A 211 -62.98 29.29 -33.10
N GLY A 212 -62.82 27.98 -32.93
CA GLY A 212 -61.81 27.19 -33.64
C GLY A 212 -62.15 25.69 -33.75
N ASN A 213 -61.51 25.00 -34.71
CA ASN A 213 -61.90 23.67 -35.17
C ASN A 213 -60.79 22.64 -34.91
N SER A 214 -60.88 21.87 -33.82
CA SER A 214 -60.14 20.61 -33.68
C SER A 214 -60.81 19.64 -32.68
N GLY A 215 -60.49 18.35 -32.80
CA GLY A 215 -61.32 17.21 -32.37
C GLY A 215 -60.95 16.53 -31.05
N LYS A 216 -61.89 15.68 -30.60
CA LYS A 216 -61.91 14.93 -29.32
C LYS A 216 -60.93 13.74 -29.27
N LYS A 217 -60.48 13.39 -28.04
CA LYS A 217 -60.51 12.02 -27.46
C LYS A 217 -60.13 12.04 -25.97
N VAL A 218 -60.71 11.11 -25.19
CA VAL A 218 -60.54 10.90 -23.74
C VAL A 218 -59.89 9.53 -23.51
N SER A 219 -59.10 9.38 -22.44
CA SER A 219 -58.81 8.08 -21.82
C SER A 219 -58.76 8.18 -20.29
N GLU A 220 -59.37 7.19 -19.65
CA GLU A 220 -59.53 6.99 -18.20
C GLU A 220 -58.30 6.40 -17.51
N LYS A 221 -58.33 6.50 -16.15
CA LYS A 221 -57.55 5.87 -15.06
C LYS A 221 -56.56 6.84 -14.39
N GLN A 222 -56.43 6.93 -13.07
CA GLN A 222 -56.77 6.05 -11.94
C GLN A 222 -56.97 6.98 -10.70
N LYS A 223 -58.13 7.08 -10.05
CA LYS A 223 -58.66 6.26 -8.94
C LYS A 223 -57.71 5.76 -7.81
N ILE A 224 -56.44 6.16 -7.68
CA ILE A 224 -55.56 5.63 -6.61
C ILE A 224 -54.63 6.70 -5.98
N ILE A 225 -55.13 7.88 -5.63
CA ILE A 225 -54.34 8.88 -4.84
C ILE A 225 -55.22 9.50 -3.74
N ALA A 226 -56.05 8.67 -3.10
CA ALA A 226 -56.86 9.06 -1.95
C ALA A 226 -56.35 8.44 -0.63
N ASP A 227 -55.43 7.47 -0.70
CA ASP A 227 -55.05 6.65 0.47
C ASP A 227 -53.70 7.00 1.12
N LEU A 228 -52.95 7.99 0.61
CA LEU A 228 -51.67 8.41 1.22
C LEU A 228 -51.76 9.67 2.08
N LYS A 229 -52.98 10.18 2.34
CA LYS A 229 -53.24 11.43 3.08
C LYS A 229 -53.42 11.26 4.61
N LYS A 230 -53.13 10.11 5.20
CA LYS A 230 -53.49 9.83 6.62
C LYS A 230 -52.36 9.40 7.55
N LEU A 231 -51.09 9.50 7.16
CA LEU A 231 -49.97 9.09 8.04
C LEU A 231 -48.84 10.12 8.23
N GLU A 232 -48.97 11.34 7.68
CA GLU A 232 -47.92 12.37 7.79
C GLU A 232 -48.14 13.38 8.94
N GLU A 233 -49.28 13.28 9.63
CA GLU A 233 -49.83 14.39 10.41
C GLU A 233 -49.38 14.47 11.88
N LYS A 234 -48.24 13.88 12.29
CA LYS A 234 -47.92 13.88 13.74
C LYS A 234 -46.54 14.26 14.24
N HIS A 235 -45.44 14.32 13.49
CA HIS A 235 -44.14 14.61 14.14
C HIS A 235 -43.06 15.26 13.24
N ILE A 236 -43.32 16.42 12.61
CA ILE A 236 -42.28 17.14 11.81
C ILE A 236 -42.22 18.64 12.16
N THR A 237 -42.04 18.95 13.43
CA THR A 237 -41.85 20.34 13.87
C THR A 237 -40.83 20.40 14.99
N LYS A 238 -39.54 20.53 14.62
CA LYS A 238 -38.53 21.27 15.40
C LYS A 238 -37.26 21.54 14.59
N GLU A 239 -36.76 22.75 14.77
CA GLU A 239 -35.90 23.52 13.86
C GLU A 239 -34.40 23.14 13.86
N GLN A 240 -33.96 22.30 14.79
CA GLN A 240 -32.58 21.79 14.91
C GLN A 240 -32.66 20.73 16.00
N PHE A 241 -32.02 19.57 15.81
CA PHE A 241 -31.84 18.63 16.93
C PHE A 241 -30.42 18.07 16.91
N TYR A 242 -29.71 18.30 18.00
CA TYR A 242 -28.50 17.54 18.32
C TYR A 242 -28.94 16.12 18.67
N LEU A 243 -28.43 15.11 17.97
CA LEU A 243 -28.57 13.75 18.46
C LEU A 243 -27.81 13.69 19.80
N PRO A 244 -28.48 13.47 20.94
CA PRO A 244 -27.75 13.26 22.18
C PRO A 244 -26.94 11.97 22.00
N ASP A 245 -25.65 12.00 22.36
CA ASP A 245 -24.73 10.85 22.35
C ASP A 245 -25.25 9.62 23.13
N VAL A 246 -26.39 9.74 23.82
CA VAL A 246 -27.08 8.70 24.56
C VAL A 246 -28.59 8.88 24.45
N ILE A 247 -29.29 7.91 23.85
CA ILE A 247 -30.71 7.67 24.13
C ILE A 247 -30.78 6.39 24.96
N ARG A 248 -31.12 6.54 26.24
CA ARG A 248 -31.45 5.44 27.17
C ARG A 248 -30.52 4.20 27.11
N GLN A 249 -29.22 4.42 27.30
CA GLN A 249 -28.17 3.40 27.50
C GLN A 249 -27.59 2.71 26.23
N GLY A 250 -27.63 3.35 25.06
CA GLY A 250 -26.85 2.93 23.88
C GLY A 250 -26.00 4.08 23.33
N ARG A 251 -24.76 3.80 22.93
CA ARG A 251 -23.88 4.74 22.21
C ARG A 251 -24.02 4.50 20.71
N LEU A 252 -24.23 5.56 19.95
CA LEU A 252 -24.25 5.50 18.49
C LEU A 252 -22.82 5.59 17.96
N LEU A 253 -22.41 4.64 17.11
CA LEU A 253 -21.10 4.62 16.46
C LEU A 253 -21.31 4.61 14.94
N PRO A 254 -20.48 5.33 14.16
CA PRO A 254 -20.49 5.20 12.70
C PRO A 254 -20.24 3.75 12.28
N ALA A 255 -21.04 3.26 11.34
CA ALA A 255 -20.99 1.88 10.88
C ALA A 255 -19.95 1.67 9.76
N GLU A 256 -18.73 2.16 9.93
CA GLU A 256 -17.56 1.58 9.29
C GLU A 256 -16.29 2.16 9.88
N ASN A 257 -15.48 1.27 10.44
CA ASN A 257 -14.03 1.29 10.44
C ASN A 257 -13.65 0.01 11.17
N GLU A 258 -13.48 -1.10 10.42
CA GLU A 258 -12.54 -2.11 10.90
C GLU A 258 -11.26 -1.37 11.24
N SER A 259 -10.91 -1.32 12.52
CA SER A 259 -9.75 -0.58 12.97
C SER A 259 -8.55 -1.09 12.17
N HIS A 260 -7.95 -0.26 11.32
CA HIS A 260 -6.70 -0.59 10.63
C HIS A 260 -5.52 -0.69 11.61
N ILE A 261 -5.74 -0.38 12.89
CA ILE A 261 -4.75 -0.44 13.98
C ILE A 261 -4.11 -1.83 14.13
N PRO A 262 -4.85 -2.95 14.24
CA PRO A 262 -4.28 -4.30 14.22
C PRO A 262 -3.46 -4.61 12.95
N ALA A 263 -3.89 -4.16 11.78
CA ALA A 263 -3.15 -4.36 10.53
C ALA A 263 -1.82 -3.58 10.53
N ILE A 264 -1.82 -2.33 11.00
CA ILE A 264 -0.63 -1.49 11.14
C ILE A 264 0.33 -2.07 12.19
N LEU A 265 -0.20 -2.61 13.30
CA LEU A 265 0.60 -3.31 14.32
C LEU A 265 1.29 -4.54 13.74
N PHE A 266 0.56 -5.37 13.00
CA PHE A 266 1.11 -6.56 12.35
C PHE A 266 2.18 -6.19 11.31
N LEU A 267 1.91 -5.19 10.47
CA LEU A 267 2.85 -4.70 9.47
C LEU A 267 4.13 -4.15 10.10
N GLY A 268 4.03 -3.39 11.18
CA GLY A 268 5.19 -2.86 11.89
C GLY A 268 6.08 -3.92 12.51
N ILE A 269 5.48 -4.94 13.14
CA ILE A 269 6.21 -6.09 13.69
C ILE A 269 6.91 -6.85 12.55
N ALA A 270 6.23 -7.09 11.44
CA ALA A 270 6.80 -7.75 10.27
C ALA A 270 8.01 -7.00 9.70
N VAL A 271 7.94 -5.67 9.61
CA VAL A 271 9.05 -4.83 9.13
C VAL A 271 10.27 -4.90 10.06
N ILE A 272 10.07 -4.89 11.39
CA ILE A 272 11.17 -5.00 12.36
C ILE A 272 11.85 -6.37 12.25
N ILE A 273 11.07 -7.45 12.12
CA ILE A 273 11.59 -8.81 11.91
C ILE A 273 12.36 -8.91 10.59
N PHE A 274 11.82 -8.31 9.52
CA PHE A 274 12.46 -8.28 8.21
C PHE A 274 13.82 -7.56 8.26
N PHE A 275 13.90 -6.39 8.90
CA PHE A 275 15.17 -5.68 9.06
C PHE A 275 16.19 -6.47 9.89
N TRP A 276 15.75 -7.19 10.92
CA TRP A 276 16.62 -8.08 11.69
C TRP A 276 17.21 -9.21 10.83
N TYR A 277 16.38 -9.83 9.98
CA TYR A 277 16.81 -10.92 9.11
C TYR A 277 17.74 -10.42 7.97
N HIS A 278 17.38 -9.31 7.33
CA HIS A 278 18.13 -8.76 6.20
C HIS A 278 19.56 -8.36 6.57
N GLU A 279 19.77 -7.68 7.70
CA GLU A 279 21.12 -7.32 8.15
C GLU A 279 21.93 -8.54 8.60
N ASN A 280 21.29 -9.64 8.98
CA ASN A 280 21.99 -10.89 9.24
C ASN A 280 22.48 -11.55 7.95
N GLU A 281 21.70 -11.47 6.88
CA GLU A 281 22.00 -12.07 5.58
C GLU A 281 23.25 -11.49 4.93
N LYS A 282 23.47 -10.17 5.03
CA LYS A 282 24.67 -9.49 4.52
C LYS A 282 26.00 -10.11 5.00
N TYR A 283 26.05 -10.58 6.24
CA TYR A 283 27.27 -11.16 6.81
C TYR A 283 27.44 -12.63 6.42
N LYS A 284 26.31 -13.35 6.24
CA LYS A 284 26.34 -14.67 5.62
C LYS A 284 26.84 -14.57 4.18
N GLU A 285 26.36 -13.60 3.41
CA GLU A 285 26.82 -13.36 2.05
C GLU A 285 28.31 -13.04 1.99
N GLN A 286 28.81 -12.15 2.86
CA GLN A 286 30.25 -11.85 2.93
C GLN A 286 31.08 -13.10 3.27
N ARG A 287 30.60 -13.93 4.19
CA ARG A 287 31.24 -15.20 4.55
C ARG A 287 31.27 -16.15 3.36
N ILE A 288 30.14 -16.32 2.67
CA ILE A 288 30.03 -17.19 1.49
C ILE A 288 30.99 -16.69 0.39
N GLN A 289 30.99 -15.39 0.09
CA GLN A 289 31.91 -14.79 -0.89
C GLN A 289 33.38 -15.00 -0.52
N THR A 290 33.72 -14.86 0.76
CA THR A 290 35.11 -15.05 1.24
C THR A 290 35.56 -16.50 1.12
N LEU A 291 34.69 -17.44 1.46
CA LEU A 291 34.94 -18.87 1.32
C LEU A 291 35.04 -19.28 -0.17
N GLU A 292 34.17 -18.74 -1.01
CA GLU A 292 34.19 -18.97 -2.45
C GLU A 292 35.47 -18.42 -3.09
N GLN A 293 35.90 -17.21 -2.72
CA GLN A 293 37.20 -16.66 -3.13
C GLN A 293 38.36 -17.57 -2.71
N SER A 294 38.33 -18.07 -1.46
CA SER A 294 39.35 -18.98 -0.96
C SER A 294 39.36 -20.30 -1.73
N MET A 295 38.20 -20.83 -2.13
CA MET A 295 38.11 -22.04 -2.96
C MET A 295 38.73 -21.82 -4.35
N VAL A 296 38.48 -20.67 -4.99
CA VAL A 296 39.04 -20.34 -6.30
C VAL A 296 40.57 -20.18 -6.28
N GLU A 297 41.13 -19.73 -5.15
CA GLU A 297 42.58 -19.57 -4.98
C GLU A 297 43.32 -20.88 -4.68
N TYR A 298 42.61 -21.93 -4.23
CA TYR A 298 43.23 -23.20 -3.81
C TYR A 298 44.17 -23.80 -4.89
N PRO A 299 43.79 -23.90 -6.18
CA PRO A 299 44.67 -24.45 -7.20
C PRO A 299 45.94 -23.61 -7.39
N GLN A 300 45.85 -22.27 -7.31
CA GLN A 300 47.04 -21.41 -7.40
C GLN A 300 47.97 -21.63 -6.21
N ILE A 301 47.42 -21.81 -5.01
CA ILE A 301 48.22 -22.08 -3.82
C ILE A 301 48.96 -23.41 -3.94
N ILE A 302 48.29 -24.46 -4.44
CA ILE A 302 48.90 -25.77 -4.66
C ILE A 302 50.00 -25.69 -5.72
N GLU A 303 49.75 -25.03 -6.85
CA GLU A 303 50.74 -24.83 -7.93
C GLU A 303 52.02 -24.13 -7.42
N HIS A 304 51.87 -23.01 -6.71
CA HIS A 304 53.03 -22.31 -6.13
C HIS A 304 53.72 -23.15 -5.05
N LEU A 305 52.96 -23.89 -4.23
CA LEU A 305 53.54 -24.75 -3.20
C LEU A 305 54.37 -25.89 -3.83
N ILE A 306 53.87 -26.52 -4.90
CA ILE A 306 54.61 -27.53 -5.67
C ILE A 306 55.86 -26.91 -6.28
N LEU A 307 55.77 -25.72 -6.87
CA LEU A 307 56.91 -25.01 -7.44
C LEU A 307 58.02 -24.78 -6.41
N PHE A 308 57.68 -24.25 -5.23
CA PHE A 308 58.65 -23.98 -4.17
C PHE A 308 59.18 -25.26 -3.50
N LEU A 309 58.35 -26.29 -3.33
CA LEU A 309 58.84 -27.59 -2.84
C LEU A 309 59.79 -28.23 -3.86
N GLY A 310 59.54 -28.05 -5.16
CA GLY A 310 60.38 -28.54 -6.24
C GLY A 310 61.78 -27.91 -6.28
N THR A 311 61.95 -26.70 -5.74
CA THR A 311 63.29 -26.08 -5.57
C THR A 311 64.05 -26.59 -4.35
N GLY A 312 63.48 -27.54 -3.59
CA GLY A 312 64.08 -28.11 -2.39
C GLY A 312 63.77 -27.35 -1.11
N MET A 313 62.83 -26.38 -1.14
CA MET A 313 62.43 -25.67 0.08
C MET A 313 61.72 -26.59 1.08
N SER A 314 61.86 -26.29 2.37
CA SER A 314 61.06 -26.95 3.40
C SER A 314 59.59 -26.54 3.30
N VAL A 315 58.68 -27.34 3.85
CA VAL A 315 57.23 -27.09 3.80
C VAL A 315 56.85 -25.72 4.37
N VAL A 316 57.45 -25.33 5.50
CA VAL A 316 57.20 -24.03 6.14
C VAL A 316 57.73 -22.89 5.28
N ALA A 317 58.95 -23.02 4.74
CA ALA A 317 59.55 -22.00 3.89
C ALA A 317 58.77 -21.83 2.57
N ALA A 318 58.30 -22.93 1.99
CA ALA A 318 57.48 -22.90 0.78
C ALA A 318 56.14 -22.20 1.02
N LEU A 319 55.44 -22.50 2.14
CA LEU A 319 54.21 -21.79 2.52
C LEU A 319 54.45 -20.29 2.80
N GLU A 320 55.57 -19.95 3.43
CA GLU A 320 55.95 -18.55 3.65
C GLU A 320 56.25 -17.82 2.34
N ALA A 321 56.86 -18.50 1.37
CA ALA A 321 57.09 -17.95 0.03
C ALA A 321 55.77 -17.71 -0.73
N VAL A 322 54.82 -18.65 -0.68
CA VAL A 322 53.46 -18.48 -1.24
C VAL A 322 52.77 -17.25 -0.64
N ALA A 323 52.81 -17.11 0.68
CA ALA A 323 52.24 -15.96 1.38
C ALA A 323 52.94 -14.63 1.02
N THR A 324 54.27 -14.66 0.88
CA THR A 324 55.07 -13.48 0.55
C THR A 324 54.82 -13.02 -0.89
N GLU A 325 54.67 -13.94 -1.83
CA GLU A 325 54.36 -13.60 -3.22
C GLU A 325 53.00 -12.91 -3.33
N TYR A 326 51.99 -13.45 -2.63
CA TYR A 326 50.69 -12.81 -2.51
C TYR A 326 50.77 -11.39 -1.90
N GLU A 327 51.58 -11.16 -0.86
CA GLU A 327 51.77 -9.82 -0.30
C GLU A 327 52.37 -8.84 -1.31
N LYS A 328 53.30 -9.29 -2.16
CA LYS A 328 53.86 -8.45 -3.23
C LYS A 328 52.80 -8.06 -4.25
N GLU A 329 51.96 -9.01 -4.66
CA GLU A 329 50.83 -8.74 -5.57
C GLU A 329 49.81 -7.77 -4.95
N GLN A 330 49.54 -7.90 -3.66
CA GLN A 330 48.67 -6.99 -2.90
C GLN A 330 49.22 -5.56 -2.86
N ARG A 331 50.52 -5.39 -2.57
CA ARG A 331 51.17 -4.06 -2.53
C ARG A 331 51.23 -3.37 -3.88
N ARG A 332 51.24 -4.14 -4.97
CA ARG A 332 51.14 -3.63 -6.35
C ARG A 332 49.72 -3.19 -6.75
N GLY A 333 48.73 -3.38 -5.87
CA GLY A 333 47.33 -3.05 -6.13
C GLY A 333 46.57 -4.11 -6.93
N ASN A 334 47.20 -5.25 -7.22
CA ASN A 334 46.62 -6.27 -8.11
C ASN A 334 45.64 -7.22 -7.41
N LYS A 335 45.74 -7.36 -6.08
CA LYS A 335 44.86 -8.26 -5.30
C LYS A 335 44.39 -7.59 -4.01
N LYS A 336 43.13 -7.85 -3.63
CA LYS A 336 42.53 -7.47 -2.33
C LYS A 336 42.96 -8.46 -1.25
N GLU A 337 42.73 -8.16 0.02
CA GLU A 337 42.95 -9.06 1.16
C GLU A 337 42.05 -10.32 1.05
N ILE A 338 42.65 -11.50 0.96
CA ILE A 338 41.98 -12.79 0.80
C ILE A 338 42.25 -13.62 2.05
N PHE A 339 41.17 -14.12 2.63
CA PHE A 339 41.18 -14.82 3.91
C PHE A 339 42.18 -15.99 4.02
N VAL A 340 42.30 -16.82 2.99
CA VAL A 340 43.21 -17.99 3.01
C VAL A 340 44.67 -17.59 3.20
N TYR A 341 45.15 -16.59 2.47
CA TYR A 341 46.56 -16.16 2.54
C TYR A 341 46.87 -15.55 3.91
N GLU A 342 45.92 -14.84 4.51
CA GLU A 342 46.05 -14.36 5.89
C GLU A 342 46.11 -15.50 6.91
N GLN A 343 45.36 -16.58 6.72
CA GLN A 343 45.47 -17.78 7.56
C GLN A 343 46.81 -18.49 7.39
N ILE A 344 47.33 -18.58 6.16
CA ILE A 344 48.67 -19.15 5.89
C ILE A 344 49.73 -18.30 6.59
N LYS A 345 49.71 -16.97 6.42
CA LYS A 345 50.62 -16.04 7.11
C LYS A 345 50.58 -16.19 8.63
N LYS A 346 49.38 -16.27 9.20
CA LYS A 346 49.19 -16.48 10.62
C LYS A 346 49.78 -17.81 11.08
N THR A 347 49.60 -18.87 10.29
CA THR A 347 50.13 -20.20 10.58
C THR A 347 51.65 -20.22 10.55
N CYS A 348 52.28 -19.62 9.52
CA CYS A 348 53.74 -19.49 9.46
C CYS A 348 54.28 -18.72 10.67
N ARG A 349 53.66 -17.58 11.02
CA ARG A 349 54.05 -16.81 12.23
C ARG A 349 53.91 -17.63 13.52
N GLN A 350 52.83 -18.39 13.68
CA GLN A 350 52.66 -19.27 14.85
C GLN A 350 53.80 -20.29 14.96
N ILE A 351 54.22 -20.89 13.84
CA ILE A 351 55.34 -21.82 13.78
C ILE A 351 56.65 -21.10 14.13
N SER A 352 56.90 -19.91 13.59
CA SER A 352 58.07 -19.10 13.93
C SER A 352 58.13 -18.72 15.41
N PHE A 353 56.98 -18.58 16.07
CA PHE A 353 56.86 -18.35 17.53
C PHE A 353 56.92 -19.64 18.36
N GLY A 354 57.26 -20.78 17.77
CA GLY A 354 57.47 -22.04 18.49
C GLY A 354 56.21 -22.90 18.69
N VAL A 355 55.08 -22.59 18.04
CA VAL A 355 53.93 -23.51 18.01
C VAL A 355 54.31 -24.75 17.20
N PRO A 356 54.07 -25.99 17.71
CA PRO A 356 54.36 -27.21 16.97
C PRO A 356 53.68 -27.23 15.59
N GLN A 357 54.43 -27.58 14.54
CA GLN A 357 53.95 -27.57 13.15
C GLN A 357 52.70 -28.44 12.95
N THR A 358 52.64 -29.62 13.59
CA THR A 358 51.48 -30.52 13.56
C THR A 358 50.21 -29.82 14.04
N LYS A 359 50.31 -29.06 15.13
CA LYS A 359 49.19 -28.29 15.69
C LYS A 359 48.84 -27.11 14.81
N ALA A 360 49.83 -26.36 14.33
CA ALA A 360 49.63 -25.17 13.50
C ALA A 360 48.92 -25.53 12.17
N PHE A 361 49.41 -26.53 11.45
CA PHE A 361 48.78 -26.99 10.20
C PHE A 361 47.39 -27.58 10.43
N GLY A 362 47.20 -28.37 11.50
CA GLY A 362 45.88 -28.91 11.85
C GLY A 362 44.85 -27.83 12.18
N GLU A 363 45.25 -26.78 12.91
CA GLU A 363 44.37 -25.64 13.19
C GLU A 363 44.06 -24.81 11.94
N MET A 364 45.02 -24.69 11.01
CA MET A 364 44.83 -23.96 9.75
C MET A 364 43.69 -24.55 8.92
N GLY A 365 43.70 -25.87 8.67
CA GLY A 365 42.63 -26.54 7.92
C GLY A 365 41.26 -26.43 8.60
N LYS A 366 41.22 -26.57 9.93
CA LYS A 366 39.99 -26.40 10.72
C LYS A 366 39.43 -24.97 10.62
N LYS A 367 40.29 -23.95 10.65
CA LYS A 367 39.86 -22.55 10.56
C LYS A 367 39.42 -22.14 9.17
N ILE A 368 40.05 -22.67 8.12
CA ILE A 368 39.63 -22.38 6.74
C ILE A 368 38.29 -23.06 6.44
N GLY A 369 38.07 -24.27 6.98
CA GLY A 369 36.75 -24.92 6.98
C GLY A 369 36.26 -25.44 5.62
N LEU A 370 37.09 -25.35 4.59
CA LEU A 370 36.84 -25.90 3.24
C LEU A 370 37.50 -27.28 3.12
N SER A 371 36.82 -28.22 2.45
CA SER A 371 37.28 -29.61 2.29
C SER A 371 38.68 -29.72 1.67
N SER A 372 38.96 -28.97 0.61
CA SER A 372 40.26 -28.97 -0.07
C SER A 372 41.39 -28.52 0.87
N TYR A 373 41.15 -27.50 1.68
CA TYR A 373 42.13 -27.01 2.67
C TYR A 373 42.25 -27.93 3.89
N GLN A 374 41.21 -28.66 4.26
CA GLN A 374 41.30 -29.70 5.28
C GLN A 374 42.16 -30.88 4.80
N LYS A 375 42.01 -31.30 3.53
CA LYS A 375 42.87 -32.30 2.91
C LYS A 375 44.33 -31.83 2.87
N LEU A 376 44.57 -30.60 2.41
CA LEU A 376 45.91 -29.99 2.44
C LEU A 376 46.50 -29.95 3.85
N SER A 377 45.72 -29.56 4.85
CA SER A 377 46.15 -29.56 6.26
C SER A 377 46.60 -30.95 6.73
N VAL A 378 45.86 -32.00 6.39
CA VAL A 378 46.24 -33.39 6.71
C VAL A 378 47.54 -33.79 6.00
N LEU A 379 47.69 -33.43 4.72
CA LEU A 379 48.92 -33.69 3.95
C LEU A 379 50.14 -32.99 4.57
N LEU A 380 50.00 -31.71 4.96
CA LEU A 380 51.04 -30.93 5.63
C LEU A 380 51.40 -31.49 7.01
N VAL A 381 50.44 -32.05 7.76
CA VAL A 381 50.74 -32.73 9.03
C VAL A 381 51.50 -34.04 8.78
N GLN A 382 51.12 -34.81 7.76
CA GLN A 382 51.79 -36.06 7.39
C GLN A 382 53.23 -35.85 6.93
N SER A 383 53.48 -34.75 6.19
CA SER A 383 54.80 -34.41 5.66
C SER A 383 55.85 -34.18 6.75
N ILE A 384 55.44 -33.85 7.98
CA ILE A 384 56.36 -33.72 9.11
C ILE A 384 57.02 -35.05 9.44
N THR A 385 56.28 -36.16 9.29
CA THR A 385 56.79 -37.52 9.57
C THR A 385 57.37 -38.21 8.32
N ARG A 386 56.84 -37.89 7.14
CA ARG A 386 57.18 -38.58 5.86
C ARG A 386 58.13 -37.79 4.95
N GLY A 387 58.44 -36.54 5.30
CA GLY A 387 59.31 -35.66 4.52
C GLY A 387 58.57 -34.83 3.45
N SER A 388 59.26 -33.82 2.93
CA SER A 388 58.73 -32.89 1.90
C SER A 388 58.57 -33.54 0.52
N THR A 389 59.35 -34.58 0.20
CA THR A 389 59.27 -35.29 -1.08
C THR A 389 57.98 -36.08 -1.23
N ASP A 390 57.53 -36.79 -0.19
CA ASP A 390 56.22 -37.48 -0.17
C ASP A 390 55.08 -36.47 -0.32
N LEU A 391 55.17 -35.32 0.35
CA LEU A 391 54.20 -34.23 0.20
C LEU A 391 54.16 -33.72 -1.24
N PHE A 392 55.31 -33.46 -1.86
CA PHE A 392 55.40 -32.98 -3.23
C PHE A 392 54.71 -33.92 -4.22
N LEU A 393 54.92 -35.24 -4.10
CA LEU A 393 54.27 -36.23 -4.95
C LEU A 393 52.74 -36.22 -4.76
N ARG A 394 52.26 -36.21 -3.51
CA ARG A 394 50.83 -36.17 -3.19
C ARG A 394 50.15 -34.87 -3.65
N LEU A 395 50.86 -33.74 -3.58
CA LEU A 395 50.35 -32.46 -4.06
C LEU A 395 50.25 -32.44 -5.58
N LYS A 396 51.18 -33.07 -6.31
CA LYS A 396 51.06 -33.23 -7.78
C LYS A 396 49.84 -34.04 -8.19
N GLU A 397 49.52 -35.10 -7.46
CA GLU A 397 48.27 -35.86 -7.68
C GLU A 397 47.02 -35.01 -7.41
N GLU A 398 47.08 -34.14 -6.38
CA GLU A 398 46.00 -33.22 -6.02
C GLU A 398 45.84 -32.06 -7.02
N GLU A 399 46.93 -31.60 -7.63
CA GLU A 399 46.95 -30.46 -8.58
C GLU A 399 46.02 -30.70 -9.77
N GLU A 400 46.06 -31.91 -10.35
CA GLU A 400 45.17 -32.27 -11.48
C GLU A 400 43.69 -32.19 -11.08
N GLY A 401 43.35 -32.65 -9.87
CA GLY A 401 42.00 -32.57 -9.31
C GLY A 401 41.57 -31.13 -9.05
N ALA A 402 42.41 -30.33 -8.40
CA ALA A 402 42.15 -28.93 -8.11
C ALA A 402 42.01 -28.08 -9.39
N PHE A 403 42.83 -28.37 -10.41
CA PHE A 403 42.74 -27.71 -11.71
C PHE A 403 41.46 -28.08 -12.45
N PHE A 404 41.03 -29.35 -12.38
CA PHE A 404 39.75 -29.77 -12.92
C PHE A 404 38.56 -29.06 -12.25
N GLU A 405 38.55 -28.99 -10.92
CA GLU A 405 37.53 -28.24 -10.16
C GLU A 405 37.50 -26.76 -10.54
N LYS A 406 38.67 -26.14 -10.74
CA LYS A 406 38.78 -24.75 -11.23
C LYS A 406 38.09 -24.56 -12.58
N LYS A 407 38.30 -25.51 -13.51
CA LYS A 407 37.69 -25.48 -14.86
C LYS A 407 36.18 -25.67 -14.80
N GLU A 408 35.70 -26.64 -14.03
CA GLU A 408 34.28 -26.87 -13.74
C GLU A 408 33.62 -25.62 -13.13
N HIS A 409 34.25 -25.01 -12.13
CA HIS A 409 33.74 -23.84 -11.45
C HIS A 409 33.69 -22.61 -12.38
N ALA A 410 34.71 -22.41 -13.21
CA ALA A 410 34.71 -21.37 -14.24
C ALA A 410 33.55 -21.57 -15.25
N LYS A 411 33.30 -22.82 -15.66
CA LYS A 411 32.17 -23.17 -16.53
C LYS A 411 30.82 -22.86 -15.86
N ARG A 412 30.60 -23.30 -14.62
CA ARG A 412 29.37 -23.02 -13.86
C ARG A 412 29.13 -21.53 -13.66
N LYS A 413 30.18 -20.75 -13.40
CA LYS A 413 30.08 -19.29 -13.33
C LYS A 413 29.70 -18.66 -14.68
N GLY A 414 30.23 -19.20 -15.77
CA GLY A 414 29.80 -18.83 -17.13
C GLY A 414 28.32 -19.11 -17.37
N GLU A 415 27.84 -20.28 -16.94
CA GLU A 415 26.42 -20.66 -17.03
C GLU A 415 25.54 -19.75 -16.16
N GLN A 416 25.91 -19.50 -14.91
CA GLN A 416 25.18 -18.60 -14.01
C GLN A 416 25.15 -17.15 -14.53
N ALA A 417 26.25 -16.66 -15.10
CA ALA A 417 26.29 -15.34 -15.72
C ALA A 417 25.34 -15.27 -16.92
N SER A 418 25.29 -16.32 -17.74
CA SER A 418 24.34 -16.44 -18.84
C SER A 418 22.88 -16.41 -18.36
N THR A 419 22.54 -17.19 -17.31
CA THR A 419 21.18 -17.18 -16.73
C THR A 419 20.82 -15.84 -16.07
N LYS A 420 21.78 -15.17 -15.43
CA LYS A 420 21.56 -13.86 -14.81
C LYS A 420 21.27 -12.76 -15.85
N LEU A 421 21.75 -12.92 -17.08
CA LEU A 421 21.41 -12.05 -18.21
C LEU A 421 19.99 -12.33 -18.78
N LEU A 422 19.46 -13.54 -18.60
CA LEU A 422 18.10 -13.89 -19.04
C LEU A 422 17.00 -13.29 -18.15
N ALA A 423 17.26 -13.11 -16.85
CA ALA A 423 16.25 -12.58 -15.92
C ALA A 423 15.76 -11.16 -16.29
N PRO A 424 16.62 -10.17 -16.63
CA PRO A 424 16.18 -8.87 -17.15
C PRO A 424 15.35 -8.97 -18.43
N MET A 425 15.68 -9.91 -19.32
CA MET A 425 14.92 -10.12 -20.57
C MET A 425 13.49 -10.61 -20.28
N MET A 426 13.33 -11.53 -19.32
CA MET A 426 12.01 -12.00 -18.89
C MET A 426 11.17 -10.89 -18.26
N VAL A 427 11.77 -10.00 -17.44
CA VAL A 427 11.06 -8.85 -16.86
C VAL A 427 10.62 -7.87 -17.95
N MET A 428 11.49 -7.57 -18.92
CA MET A 428 11.12 -6.70 -20.05
C MET A 428 9.98 -7.30 -20.89
N LEU A 429 9.98 -8.61 -21.12
CA LEU A 429 8.88 -9.32 -21.79
C LEU A 429 7.55 -9.13 -21.05
N VAL A 430 7.53 -9.32 -19.72
CA VAL A 430 6.32 -9.14 -18.90
C VAL A 430 5.82 -7.69 -18.95
N VAL A 431 6.71 -6.70 -18.89
CA VAL A 431 6.34 -5.29 -19.00
C VAL A 431 5.69 -5.00 -20.35
N ILE A 432 6.28 -5.49 -21.45
CA ILE A 432 5.72 -5.33 -22.80
C ILE A 432 4.35 -5.99 -22.89
N LEU A 433 4.19 -7.20 -22.35
CA LEU A 433 2.91 -7.93 -22.34
C LEU A 433 1.82 -7.12 -21.61
N VAL A 434 2.12 -6.55 -20.44
CA VAL A 434 1.19 -5.69 -19.69
C VAL A 434 0.84 -4.44 -20.49
N LEU A 435 1.82 -3.81 -21.14
CA LEU A 435 1.63 -2.62 -21.97
C LEU A 435 0.72 -2.90 -23.18
N LEU A 436 0.78 -4.11 -23.74
CA LEU A 436 -0.10 -4.55 -24.83
C LEU A 436 -1.49 -4.97 -24.34
N MET A 437 -1.59 -5.61 -23.17
CA MET A 437 -2.87 -6.03 -22.59
C MET A 437 -3.69 -4.86 -22.04
N PHE A 438 -3.04 -3.83 -21.49
CA PHE A 438 -3.72 -2.67 -20.90
C PHE A 438 -4.71 -1.98 -21.87
N PRO A 439 -4.32 -1.59 -23.11
CA PRO A 439 -5.25 -1.02 -24.07
C PRO A 439 -6.33 -2.00 -24.49
N ALA A 440 -6.00 -3.28 -24.70
CA ALA A 440 -6.97 -4.31 -25.03
C ALA A 440 -8.07 -4.46 -23.96
N LEU A 441 -7.69 -4.47 -22.67
CA LEU A 441 -8.64 -4.53 -21.56
C LEU A 441 -9.43 -3.24 -21.40
N SER A 442 -8.81 -2.07 -21.63
CA SER A 442 -9.51 -0.77 -21.57
C SER A 442 -10.46 -0.51 -22.73
N THR A 443 -10.41 -1.31 -23.80
CA THR A 443 -11.32 -1.20 -24.96
C THR A 443 -12.54 -2.12 -24.83
N PHE A 444 -12.52 -3.05 -23.86
CA PHE A 444 -13.61 -3.99 -23.56
C PHE A 444 -14.43 -3.64 -22.30
N SER A 445 -14.16 -2.49 -21.67
CA SER A 445 -15.01 -1.86 -20.65
C SER A 445 -15.44 -0.49 -21.14
#